data_AF-A0A2T1K8R7-F1
#
_entry.id   AF-A0A2T1K8R7-F1
#
_cell.length_a   1.000
_cell.length_b   1.000
_cell.length_c   1.000
_cell.angle_alpha   90.00
_cell.angle_beta   90.00
_cell.angle_gamma   90.00
#
_symmetry.space_group_name_H-M   'P 1'
#
loop_
_entity.id
_entity.type
_entity.pdbx_description
1 polymer ?
#
loop_
_entity_poly.entity_id
_entity_poly.type
_entity_poly.pdbx_seq_one_letter_code
_entity_poly.pdbx_strand_id
1 'polypeptide(L)' 'MGTAHAEVGAIQQAFDAGVTAGTDMTLTVTGKAVCGFCRGDVAAMAKQAELKSLTVYEEATGNTLYWRQGMKSLKKAK' A
#
# COMPACT_ATOMS: atom_id res chain seq x y z
N MET A 1 14.18 -5.15 10.54
CA MET A 1 13.16 -4.12 10.81
C MET A 1 12.98 -3.33 9.53
N GLY A 2 12.08 -3.80 8.67
CA GLY A 2 11.95 -3.38 7.27
C GLY A 2 10.97 -2.23 7.11
N THR A 3 11.11 -1.51 6.01
CA THR A 3 10.44 -0.25 5.66
C THR A 3 8.91 -0.30 5.61
N ALA A 4 8.28 -1.48 5.72
CA ALA A 4 6.84 -1.76 5.77
C ALA A 4 6.01 -0.84 6.69
N HIS A 5 6.65 -0.35 7.77
CA HIS A 5 5.98 0.50 8.75
C HIS A 5 5.65 1.89 8.18
N ALA A 6 6.36 2.37 7.16
CA ALA A 6 6.09 3.67 6.56
C ALA A 6 4.81 3.62 5.71
N GLU A 7 4.64 2.58 4.89
CA GLU A 7 3.47 2.44 4.03
C GLU A 7 2.21 2.15 4.85
N VAL A 8 2.32 1.29 5.86
CA VAL A 8 1.24 1.03 6.83
C VAL A 8 0.87 2.30 7.60
N GLY A 9 1.86 3.06 8.05
CA GLY A 9 1.65 4.33 8.76
C GLY A 9 0.91 5.35 7.89
N ALA A 10 1.27 5.48 6.62
CA ALA A 10 0.60 6.40 5.70
C ALA A 10 -0.87 6.02 5.45
N ILE A 11 -1.16 4.72 5.29
CA ILE A 11 -2.55 4.24 5.15
C ILE A 11 -3.34 4.51 6.44
N GLN A 12 -2.75 4.26 7.60
CA GLN A 12 -3.40 4.51 8.89
C GLN A 12 -3.69 6.01 9.09
N GLN A 13 -2.73 6.90 8.77
CA GLN A 13 -2.93 8.35 8.86
C GLN A 13 -4.07 8.83 7.96
N ALA A 14 -4.17 8.30 6.73
CA ALA A 14 -5.26 8.63 5.83
C ALA A 14 -6.62 8.09 6.33
N PHE A 15 -6.62 6.90 6.95
CA PHE A 15 -7.82 6.35 7.57
C PHE A 15 -8.27 7.20 8.76
N ASP A 16 -7.34 7.60 9.63
CA ASP A 16 -7.61 8.48 10.77
C ASP A 16 -8.10 9.87 10.32
N ALA A 17 -7.68 10.33 9.13
CA ALA A 17 -8.19 11.54 8.49
C ALA A 17 -9.57 11.36 7.82
N GLY A 18 -10.10 10.13 7.75
CA GLY A 18 -11.42 9.81 7.20
C GLY A 18 -11.50 9.85 5.67
N VAL A 19 -10.36 9.79 4.95
CA VAL A 19 -10.31 9.97 3.48
C VAL A 19 -10.14 8.68 2.68
N THR A 20 -10.16 7.51 3.34
CA THR A 20 -9.86 6.21 2.70
C THR A 20 -11.10 5.41 2.31
N ALA A 21 -12.23 5.60 2.97
CA ALA A 21 -13.41 4.77 2.75
C ALA A 21 -13.92 4.88 1.31
N GLY A 22 -13.86 3.77 0.57
CA GLY A 22 -14.31 3.67 -0.82
C GLY A 22 -13.43 4.41 -1.84
N THR A 23 -12.26 4.93 -1.44
CA THR A 23 -11.39 5.72 -2.31
C THR A 23 -10.24 4.90 -2.88
N ASP A 24 -9.66 5.41 -3.97
CA ASP A 24 -8.45 4.90 -4.58
C ASP A 24 -7.25 5.66 -3.99
N MET A 25 -6.28 4.94 -3.41
CA MET A 25 -5.08 5.54 -2.81
C MET A 25 -3.86 5.28 -3.69
N THR A 26 -3.00 6.29 -3.79
CA THR A 26 -1.68 6.19 -4.41
C THR A 26 -0.61 6.52 -3.38
N LEU A 27 0.42 5.67 -3.30
CA LEU A 27 1.54 5.84 -2.39
C LEU A 27 2.85 5.76 -3.18
N THR A 28 3.76 6.69 -2.94
CA THR A 28 5.11 6.65 -3.52
C THR A 28 6.09 6.27 -2.42
N VAL A 29 6.75 5.13 -2.58
CA VAL A 29 7.82 4.67 -1.69
C VAL A 29 9.14 5.14 -2.25
N THR A 30 9.72 6.14 -1.56
CA THR A 30 11.09 6.59 -1.80
C THR A 30 12.05 5.77 -0.91
N GLY A 31 13.25 5.50 -1.39
CA GLY A 31 14.21 4.65 -0.65
C GLY A 31 14.10 3.17 -0.99
N LYS A 32 13.82 2.28 -0.04
CA LYS A 32 13.85 0.82 -0.31
C LYS A 32 12.51 0.33 -0.85
N ALA A 33 12.57 -0.57 -1.83
CA ALA A 33 11.40 -1.27 -2.36
C ALA A 33 10.62 -2.00 -1.25
N VAL A 34 9.30 -2.17 -1.47
CA VAL A 34 8.40 -2.89 -0.57
C VAL A 34 8.81 -4.35 -0.54
N CYS A 35 9.21 -4.82 0.65
CA CYS A 35 9.64 -6.19 0.82
C CYS A 35 8.51 -7.18 0.52
N GLY A 36 8.84 -8.38 0.02
CA GLY A 36 7.83 -9.39 -0.34
C GLY A 36 6.89 -9.77 0.81
N PHE A 37 7.40 -9.81 2.04
CA PHE A 37 6.61 -10.07 3.25
C PHE A 37 5.65 -8.90 3.57
N CYS A 38 6.13 -7.66 3.41
CA CYS A 38 5.41 -6.42 3.65
C CYS A 38 4.18 -6.25 2.75
N ARG A 39 4.18 -6.87 1.57
CA ARG A 39 3.08 -6.78 0.58
C ARG A 39 1.76 -7.35 1.08
N GLY A 40 1.80 -8.33 1.98
CA GLY A 40 0.62 -8.89 2.63
C GLY A 40 0.06 -7.94 3.69
N ASP A 41 0.94 -7.40 4.54
CA ASP A 41 0.56 -6.49 5.61
C ASP A 41 -0.02 -5.17 5.07
N VAL A 42 0.59 -4.61 4.03
CA VAL A 42 0.06 -3.40 3.36
C VAL A 42 -1.31 -3.66 2.73
N ALA A 43 -1.53 -4.86 2.18
CA ALA A 43 -2.84 -5.25 1.63
C ALA A 43 -3.90 -5.44 2.73
N ALA A 44 -3.53 -6.03 3.87
CA ALA A 44 -4.41 -6.17 5.03
C ALA A 44 -4.80 -4.79 5.58
N MET A 45 -3.84 -3.87 5.66
CA MET A 45 -4.09 -2.49 6.09
C MET A 45 -4.94 -1.70 5.11
N ALA A 46 -4.71 -1.83 3.81
CA ALA A 46 -5.57 -1.20 2.80
C ALA A 46 -7.02 -1.69 2.91
N LYS A 47 -7.21 -2.98 3.19
CA LYS A 47 -8.53 -3.55 3.46
C LYS A 47 -9.15 -2.99 4.74
N GLN A 48 -8.38 -2.88 5.82
CA GLN A 48 -8.86 -2.33 7.09
C GLN A 48 -9.21 -0.84 6.96
N ALA A 49 -8.47 -0.11 6.13
CA ALA A 49 -8.74 1.28 5.81
C ALA A 49 -9.89 1.48 4.81
N GLU A 50 -10.61 0.41 4.45
CA GLU A 50 -11.75 0.43 3.54
C GLU A 50 -11.45 1.02 2.16
N LEU A 51 -10.18 0.93 1.72
CA LEU A 51 -9.76 1.38 0.41
C LEU A 51 -10.38 0.50 -0.68
N LYS A 52 -10.79 1.14 -1.78
CA LYS A 52 -11.23 0.45 -3.00
C LYS A 52 -10.03 -0.11 -3.77
N SER A 53 -8.97 0.68 -3.88
CA SER A 53 -7.70 0.25 -4.46
C SER A 53 -6.51 0.99 -3.85
N LEU A 54 -5.34 0.37 -3.98
CA LEU A 54 -4.07 0.94 -3.57
C LEU A 54 -3.04 0.72 -4.69
N THR A 55 -2.41 1.80 -5.13
CA THR A 55 -1.28 1.78 -6.06
C THR A 55 -0.03 2.24 -5.33
N VAL A 56 1.05 1.47 -5.42
CA VAL A 56 2.33 1.79 -4.79
C VAL A 56 3.40 1.93 -5.87
N TYR A 57 4.02 3.11 -5.96
CA TYR A 57 5.14 3.39 -6.84
C TYR A 57 6.46 3.23 -6.07
N GLU A 58 7.31 2.29 -6.47
CA GLU A 58 8.63 2.08 -5.90
C GLU A 58 9.67 2.89 -6.69
N GLU A 59 10.20 3.96 -6.12
CA GLU A 59 11.15 4.84 -6.84
C GLU A 59 12.50 4.13 -7.09
N ALA A 60 13.02 3.37 -6.13
CA ALA A 60 14.32 2.72 -6.27
C ALA A 60 14.38 1.60 -7.31
N THR A 61 13.24 0.99 -7.64
CA THR A 61 13.18 -0.10 -8.61
C THR A 61 12.42 0.28 -9.88
N GLY A 62 11.70 1.42 -9.87
CA GLY A 62 10.77 1.81 -10.92
C GLY A 62 9.54 0.90 -11.02
N ASN A 63 9.31 0.00 -10.05
CA ASN A 63 8.16 -0.90 -10.10
C ASN A 63 6.89 -0.19 -9.64
N THR A 64 5.78 -0.58 -10.24
CA THR A 64 4.46 -0.26 -9.69
C THR A 64 3.85 -1.53 -9.10
N LEU A 65 3.38 -1.45 -7.86
CA LEU A 65 2.58 -2.48 -7.22
C LEU A 65 1.13 -2.00 -7.13
N TYR A 66 0.18 -2.93 -7.21
CA TYR A 66 -1.24 -2.64 -7.11
C TYR A 66 -1.94 -3.64 -6.21
N TRP A 67 -2.96 -3.17 -5.53
CA TRP A 67 -3.91 -3.95 -4.75
C TRP A 67 -5.31 -3.41 -5.00
N ARG A 68 -6.30 -4.30 -5.00
CA ARG A 68 -7.73 -3.92 -4.98
C ARG A 68 -8.45 -4.78 -3.97
N GLN A 69 -9.59 -4.29 -3.51
CA GLN A 69 -10.45 -5.02 -2.57
C GLN A 69 -10.67 -6.46 -3.05
N GLY A 70 -10.41 -7.43 -2.16
CA GLY A 70 -10.46 -8.86 -2.46
C GLY A 70 -9.10 -9.52 -2.75
N MET A 71 -8.02 -8.75 -2.95
CA MET A 71 -6.68 -9.32 -3.07
C MET A 71 -6.05 -9.60 -1.69
N LYS A 72 -5.24 -10.67 -1.61
CA LYS A 72 -4.51 -11.06 -0.38
C LYS A 72 -3.16 -10.33 -0.20
N SER A 73 -2.61 -9.77 -1.27
CA SER A 73 -1.30 -9.10 -1.27
C SER A 73 -1.18 -8.15 -2.46
N LEU A 74 -0.26 -7.17 -2.36
CA LEU A 74 0.16 -6.32 -3.48
C LEU A 74 0.78 -7.17 -4.60
N LYS A 75 0.38 -6.91 -5.84
CA LYS A 75 0.93 -7.53 -7.06
C LYS A 75 1.69 -6.50 -7.87
N LYS A 76 2.74 -6.92 -8.57
CA LYS A 76 3.46 -6.04 -9.51
C LYS A 76 2.60 -5.82 -10.75
N ALA A 77 2.39 -4.55 -11.13
CA ALA A 77 1.81 -4.18 -12.42
C ALA A 77 2.79 -4.60 -13.53
N LYS A 78 2.26 -5.22 -14.59
CA LYS A 78 3.05 -5.63 -15.74
C LYS A 78 3.46 -4.44 -16.58
#